data_AF-A0A1C7GK29-F1
#
_entry.id   AF-A0A1C7GK29-F1
#
_cell.length_a   1.000
_cell.length_b   1.000
_cell.length_c   1.000
_cell.angle_alpha   90.00
_cell.angle_beta   90.00
_cell.angle_gamma   90.00
#
_symmetry.space_group_name_H-M   'P 1'
#
loop_
_entity.id
_entity.type
_entity.pdbx_description
1 polymer ?
#
loop_
_entity_poly.entity_id
_entity_poly.type
_entity_poly.pdbx_seq_one_letter_code
_entity_poly.pdbx_strand_id
1 'polypeptide(L)'
;MDRSRSNGKRDYATFVLISRYGLRPSDVVNLRFQNIDFQAKRIMINQVKTTEFLSLPLLEIVELALEDYIAQVRKAENNSDCIFLTAFAPYRPLSRAEISTIIKFAIRKSGVEIKWALCIACFLGQFNGKRWTSL
;
A
#
# COMPACT_ATOMS: atom_id res chain seq x y z
N MET A 1 -11.99 0.06 -8.04
CA MET A 1 -12.42 -0.17 -6.65
C MET A 1 -13.55 0.79 -6.35
N ASP A 2 -14.55 0.41 -5.54
CA ASP A 2 -15.72 1.25 -5.28
C ASP A 2 -15.46 2.24 -4.12
N ARG A 3 -15.14 3.49 -4.47
CA ARG A 3 -14.80 4.55 -3.51
C ARG A 3 -15.99 5.13 -2.77
N SER A 4 -17.23 4.72 -3.08
CA SER A 4 -18.42 5.11 -2.29
C SER A 4 -18.44 4.42 -0.91
N ARG A 5 -17.71 3.31 -0.77
CA ARG A 5 -17.64 2.53 0.48
C ARG A 5 -16.37 2.85 1.26
N SER A 6 -16.46 2.82 2.59
CA SER A 6 -15.34 3.04 3.51
C SER A 6 -14.12 2.15 3.20
N ASN A 7 -14.35 0.85 3.04
CA ASN A 7 -13.28 -0.09 2.68
C ASN A 7 -12.70 0.19 1.29
N GLY A 8 -13.50 0.64 0.34
CA GLY A 8 -13.03 0.94 -1.01
C GLY A 8 -12.12 2.17 -1.10
N LYS A 9 -12.31 3.19 -0.26
CA LYS A 9 -11.38 4.32 -0.15
C LYS A 9 -10.02 3.90 0.41
N ARG A 10 -10.03 3.08 1.48
CA ARG A 10 -8.81 2.46 2.04
C ARG A 10 -8.06 1.63 1.01
N ASP A 11 -8.79 0.75 0.32
CA ASP A 11 -8.24 -0.17 -0.67
C ASP A 11 -7.67 0.61 -1.86
N TYR A 12 -8.33 1.69 -2.28
CA TYR A 12 -7.86 2.58 -3.34
C TYR A 12 -6.56 3.30 -2.94
N ALA A 13 -6.50 3.91 -1.76
CA ALA A 13 -5.31 4.56 -1.25
C ALA A 13 -4.12 3.59 -1.14
N THR A 14 -4.37 2.37 -0.65
CA THR A 14 -3.38 1.28 -0.62
C THR A 14 -2.86 0.95 -2.03
N PHE A 15 -3.77 0.77 -2.98
CA PHE A 15 -3.43 0.39 -4.34
C PHE A 15 -2.65 1.49 -5.08
N VAL A 16 -3.04 2.75 -4.92
CA VAL A 16 -2.34 3.90 -5.52
C VAL A 16 -0.91 4.00 -4.98
N LEU A 17 -0.69 3.86 -3.67
CA LEU A 17 0.67 3.85 -3.10
C LEU A 17 1.55 2.75 -3.73
N ILE A 18 1.04 1.53 -3.79
CA ILE A 18 1.81 0.39 -4.30
C ILE A 18 2.06 0.53 -5.80
N SER A 19 1.07 0.93 -6.58
CA SER A 19 1.19 1.05 -8.03
C SER A 19 2.09 2.22 -8.47
N ARG A 20 2.14 3.32 -7.70
CA ARG A 20 2.93 4.50 -8.06
C ARG A 20 4.38 4.43 -7.59
N TYR A 21 4.65 3.76 -6.47
CA TYR A 21 5.99 3.71 -5.88
C TYR A 21 6.62 2.32 -5.81
N GLY A 22 5.88 1.25 -6.13
CA GLY A 22 6.38 -0.12 -6.03
C GLY A 22 6.66 -0.55 -4.58
N LEU A 23 6.00 0.07 -3.59
CA LEU A 23 6.19 -0.28 -2.19
C LEU A 23 5.76 -1.71 -1.90
N ARG A 24 6.53 -2.42 -1.08
CA ARG A 24 6.14 -3.76 -0.65
C ARG A 24 4.97 -3.66 0.31
N PRO A 25 4.09 -4.67 0.38
CA PRO A 25 3.01 -4.71 1.36
C PRO A 25 3.50 -4.52 2.80
N SER A 26 4.68 -5.02 3.14
CA SER A 26 5.30 -4.80 4.46
C SER A 26 5.61 -3.34 4.74
N ASP A 27 6.03 -2.58 3.73
CA ASP A 27 6.33 -1.16 3.89
C ASP A 27 5.02 -0.35 4.04
N VAL A 28 3.98 -0.71 3.28
CA VAL A 28 2.66 -0.05 3.35
C VAL A 28 1.96 -0.28 4.67
N VAL A 29 2.00 -1.50 5.24
CA VAL A 29 1.36 -1.75 6.56
C VAL A 29 2.06 -1.04 7.71
N ASN A 30 3.34 -0.73 7.55
CA ASN A 30 4.15 -0.01 8.54
C ASN A 30 4.20 1.50 8.29
N LEU A 31 3.49 2.01 7.28
CA LEU A 31 3.43 3.44 6.99
C LEU A 31 2.66 4.15 8.12
N ARG A 32 3.33 5.12 8.74
CA ARG A 32 2.81 5.93 9.86
C ARG A 32 2.62 7.38 9.43
N PHE A 33 1.86 8.17 10.19
CA PHE A 33 1.68 9.60 9.91
C PHE A 33 3.00 10.38 9.83
N GLN A 34 3.94 10.09 10.74
CA GLN A 34 5.26 10.73 10.74
C GLN A 34 6.10 10.45 9.49
N ASN A 35 5.73 9.44 8.69
CA ASN A 35 6.41 9.16 7.43
C ASN A 35 5.93 10.05 6.28
N ILE A 36 4.90 10.87 6.48
CA ILE A 36 4.29 11.69 5.44
C ILE A 36 4.43 13.15 5.82
N ASP A 37 5.24 13.87 5.04
CA ASP A 37 5.37 15.31 5.14
C ASP A 37 4.52 15.95 4.03
N PHE A 38 3.32 16.41 4.40
CA PHE A 38 2.40 17.08 3.49
C PHE A 38 2.88 18.47 3.07
N GLN A 39 3.71 19.13 3.89
CA GLN A 39 4.25 20.45 3.58
C GLN A 39 5.41 20.34 2.58
N ALA A 40 6.36 19.46 2.86
CA ALA A 40 7.48 19.20 1.95
C ALA A 40 7.11 18.29 0.76
N LYS A 41 5.88 17.77 0.72
CA LYS A 41 5.38 16.80 -0.28
C LYS A 41 6.30 15.59 -0.41
N ARG A 42 6.57 14.90 0.71
CA ARG A 42 7.42 13.71 0.74
C ARG A 42 6.84 12.58 1.57
N ILE A 43 7.17 11.36 1.16
CA ILE A 43 7.02 10.14 1.96
C ILE A 43 8.42 9.63 2.30
N MET A 44 8.67 9.33 3.57
CA MET A 44 9.96 8.92 4.11
C MET A 44 9.80 7.68 4.98
N ILE A 45 10.38 6.56 4.56
CA ILE A 45 10.29 5.29 5.26
C ILE A 45 11.66 4.60 5.35
N ASN A 46 11.85 3.80 6.40
CA ASN A 46 12.88 2.77 6.41
C ASN A 46 12.26 1.48 5.87
N GLN A 47 12.77 0.97 4.76
CA GLN A 47 12.21 -0.22 4.13
C GLN A 47 12.39 -1.43 5.04
N VAL A 48 11.32 -2.21 5.24
CA VAL A 48 11.32 -3.32 6.21
C VAL A 48 12.30 -4.42 5.81
N LYS A 49 12.40 -4.70 4.51
CA LYS A 49 13.21 -5.83 4.00
C LYS A 49 14.70 -5.51 3.92
N THR A 50 15.03 -4.31 3.45
CA THR A 50 16.39 -3.91 3.11
C THR A 50 17.01 -3.01 4.16
N THR A 51 16.22 -2.51 5.11
CA THR A 51 16.62 -1.51 6.12
C THR A 51 17.11 -0.18 5.55
N GLU A 52 17.03 0.00 4.24
CA GLU A 52 17.42 1.22 3.54
C GLU A 52 16.39 2.33 3.74
N PHE A 53 16.88 3.56 3.88
CA PHE A 53 16.04 4.75 3.89
C PHE A 53 15.56 5.05 2.48
N LEU A 54 14.25 5.22 2.32
CA LEU A 54 13.62 5.57 1.07
C LEU A 54 12.84 6.87 1.23
N SER A 55 13.12 7.82 0.34
CA SER A 55 12.36 9.06 0.26
C SER A 55 11.76 9.23 -1.13
N LEU A 56 10.45 9.44 -1.16
CA LEU A 56 9.62 9.51 -2.37
C LEU A 56 8.89 10.86 -2.42
N PRO A 57 8.71 11.45 -3.60
CA PRO A 57 7.84 12.61 -3.74
C PRO A 57 6.39 12.21 -3.48
N LEU A 58 5.64 12.97 -2.69
CA LEU A 58 4.21 12.77 -2.49
C LEU A 58 3.47 13.27 -3.73
N LEU A 59 3.05 12.34 -4.58
CA LEU A 59 2.34 12.65 -5.82
C LEU A 59 0.91 13.10 -5.47
N GLU A 60 0.36 14.06 -6.21
CA GLU A 60 -1.00 14.59 -5.98
C GLU A 60 -2.06 13.48 -5.93
N ILE A 61 -2.00 12.51 -6.85
CA ILE A 61 -2.94 11.37 -6.84
C ILE A 61 -2.84 10.51 -5.58
N VAL A 62 -1.65 10.40 -4.98
CA VAL A 62 -1.41 9.65 -3.73
C VAL A 62 -1.93 10.47 -2.56
N GLU A 63 -1.60 11.76 -2.53
CA GLU A 63 -2.07 12.70 -1.50
C GLU A 63 -3.59 12.72 -1.42
N LEU A 64 -4.27 12.96 -2.55
CA LEU A 64 -5.73 12.97 -2.61
C LEU A 64 -6.34 11.63 -2.17
N ALA A 65 -5.72 10.51 -2.53
CA ALA A 65 -6.20 9.19 -2.11
C ALA A 65 -6.02 8.97 -0.60
N LEU A 66 -4.90 9.43 -0.04
CA LEU A 66 -4.62 9.37 1.39
C LEU A 66 -5.57 10.26 2.18
N GLU A 67 -5.78 11.51 1.75
CA GLU A 67 -6.73 12.44 2.38
C GLU A 67 -8.15 11.91 2.35
N ASP A 68 -8.63 11.41 1.20
CA ASP A 68 -9.97 10.82 1.05
C ASP A 68 -10.19 9.66 2.04
N TYR A 69 -9.16 8.86 2.29
CA TYR A 69 -9.20 7.78 3.28
C TYR A 69 -9.08 8.29 4.73
N ILE A 70 -8.06 9.10 5.02
CA ILE A 70 -7.74 9.57 6.38
C ILE A 70 -8.87 10.44 6.93
N ALA A 71 -9.38 11.38 6.14
CA ALA A 71 -10.38 12.33 6.61
C ALA A 71 -11.79 11.72 6.72
N GLN A 72 -12.15 10.81 5.81
CA GLN A 72 -13.55 10.36 5.69
C GLN A 72 -13.82 8.96 6.24
N VAL A 73 -12.78 8.15 6.45
CA VAL A 73 -12.94 6.74 6.84
C VAL A 73 -12.15 6.39 8.07
N ARG A 74 -10.90 6.84 8.16
CA ARG A 74 -10.03 6.51 9.29
C ARG A 74 -10.53 7.27 10.52
N LYS A 75 -11.30 6.59 11.37
CA LYS A 75 -11.76 7.15 12.65
C LYS A 75 -10.56 7.59 13.50
N ALA A 76 -10.58 8.84 13.94
CA ALA A 76 -9.52 9.46 14.75
C ALA A 76 -9.37 8.83 16.15
N GLU A 77 -10.41 8.13 16.60
CA GLU A 77 -10.53 7.50 17.92
C GLU A 77 -9.53 6.34 18.17
N ASN A 78 -8.77 5.94 17.14
CA ASN A 78 -7.79 4.88 17.25
C ASN A 78 -6.40 5.45 17.60
N ASN A 79 -5.86 5.07 18.76
CA ASN A 79 -4.51 5.41 19.22
C ASN A 79 -3.36 4.82 18.37
N SER A 80 -3.67 4.10 17.29
CA SER A 80 -2.66 3.65 16.33
C SER A 80 -2.15 4.80 15.48
N ASP A 81 -0.84 4.86 15.28
CA ASP A 81 -0.13 5.79 14.41
C ASP A 81 0.03 5.27 12.97
N CYS A 82 -0.33 4.00 12.72
CA CYS A 82 -0.39 3.43 11.38
C CYS A 82 -1.49 4.10 10.55
N ILE A 83 -1.19 4.36 9.27
CA ILE A 83 -2.15 4.94 8.33
C ILE A 83 -3.29 3.96 8.06
N PHE A 84 -2.98 2.73 7.66
CA PHE A 84 -3.96 1.76 7.18
C PHE A 84 -4.48 0.82 8.26
N LEU A 85 -5.79 0.91 8.52
CA LEU A 85 -6.49 0.13 9.53
C LEU A 85 -7.57 -0.80 8.93
N THR A 86 -8.00 -1.79 9.72
CA THR A 86 -9.21 -2.57 9.41
C THR A 86 -10.43 -1.65 9.29
N ALA A 87 -11.33 -1.97 8.36
CA ALA A 87 -12.52 -1.15 8.10
C ALA A 87 -13.61 -1.31 9.17
N PHE A 88 -13.56 -2.39 9.94
CA PHE A 88 -14.53 -2.74 10.98
C PHE A 88 -13.80 -3.03 12.29
N ALA A 89 -14.53 -2.87 13.40
CA ALA A 89 -14.01 -3.18 14.72
C ALA A 89 -13.64 -4.68 14.85
N PRO A 90 -12.61 -5.03 15.63
CA PRO A 90 -11.67 -4.11 16.30
C PRO A 90 -10.75 -3.41 15.29
N TYR A 91 -10.57 -2.10 15.47
CA TYR A 91 -9.73 -1.29 14.58
C TYR A 91 -8.25 -1.55 14.88
N ARG A 92 -7.56 -2.23 13.95
CA ARG A 92 -6.14 -2.57 14.07
C ARG A 92 -5.40 -2.26 12.77
N PRO A 93 -4.07 -2.12 12.79
CA PRO A 93 -3.27 -2.08 11.58
C PRO A 93 -3.60 -3.25 10.65
N LEU A 94 -3.62 -2.98 9.34
CA LEU A 94 -3.71 -4.04 8.34
C LEU A 94 -2.47 -4.92 8.38
N SER A 95 -2.68 -6.21 8.16
CA SER A 95 -1.61 -7.18 7.95
C SER A 95 -1.13 -7.18 6.50
N ARG A 96 0.09 -7.66 6.29
CA ARG A 96 0.69 -7.86 4.96
C ARG A 96 -0.20 -8.71 4.04
N ALA A 97 -0.87 -9.72 4.62
CA ALA A 97 -1.77 -10.61 3.91
C ALA A 97 -3.04 -9.89 3.45
N GLU A 98 -3.62 -9.02 4.30
CA GLU A 98 -4.78 -8.21 3.94
C GLU A 98 -4.48 -7.25 2.78
N ILE A 99 -3.34 -6.56 2.81
CA ILE A 99 -2.88 -5.72 1.69
C ILE A 99 -2.71 -6.55 0.41
N SER A 100 -2.09 -7.72 0.51
CA SER A 100 -1.91 -8.62 -0.64
C SER A 100 -3.26 -9.07 -1.23
N THR A 101 -4.26 -9.33 -0.37
CA THR A 101 -5.62 -9.67 -0.80
C THR A 101 -6.32 -8.50 -1.50
N ILE A 102 -6.18 -7.28 -0.99
CA ILE A 102 -6.71 -6.06 -1.61
C ILE A 102 -6.16 -5.91 -3.05
N ILE A 103 -4.85 -6.05 -3.22
CA ILE A 103 -4.19 -5.94 -4.54
C ILE A 103 -4.67 -7.05 -5.48
N LYS A 104 -4.72 -8.30 -4.98
CA LYS A 104 -5.21 -9.45 -5.76
C LYS A 104 -6.63 -9.21 -6.27
N PHE A 105 -7.50 -8.70 -5.42
CA PHE A 105 -8.88 -8.39 -5.79
C PHE A 105 -8.94 -7.26 -6.83
N ALA A 106 -8.12 -6.22 -6.67
CA ALA A 106 -8.02 -5.11 -7.63
C ALA A 106 -7.68 -5.59 -9.05
N ILE A 107 -6.63 -6.41 -9.16
CA ILE A 107 -6.12 -6.97 -10.40
C ILE A 107 -7.15 -7.92 -11.04
N ARG A 108 -7.75 -8.81 -10.23
CA ARG A 108 -8.79 -9.72 -10.74
C ARG A 108 -9.97 -8.96 -11.33
N LYS A 109 -10.34 -7.84 -10.70
CA LYS A 109 -11.44 -6.99 -11.17
C LYS A 109 -11.07 -6.15 -12.40
N SER A 110 -9.79 -5.89 -12.65
CA SER A 110 -9.35 -5.11 -13.81
C SER A 110 -9.27 -5.93 -15.10
N GLY A 111 -9.50 -7.25 -15.05
CA GLY A 111 -9.39 -8.13 -16.22
C GLY A 111 -7.94 -8.34 -16.70
N VAL A 112 -6.95 -7.94 -15.90
CA VAL A 112 -5.53 -8.12 -16.24
C VAL A 112 -5.13 -9.54 -15.89
N GLU A 113 -4.68 -10.30 -16.90
CA GLU A 113 -4.15 -11.64 -16.70
C GLU A 113 -2.75 -11.54 -16.07
N ILE A 114 -2.61 -12.06 -14.84
CA ILE A 114 -1.32 -12.12 -14.15
C ILE A 114 -0.96 -13.56 -13.86
N LYS A 115 0.22 -13.98 -14.32
CA LYS A 115 0.86 -15.23 -13.91
C LYS A 115 1.37 -15.08 -12.47
N TRP A 116 0.53 -15.46 -11.50
CA TRP A 116 0.77 -15.25 -10.07
C TRP A 116 2.09 -15.85 -9.54
N ALA A 117 2.55 -16.96 -10.12
CA ALA A 117 3.83 -17.58 -9.76
C ALA A 117 5.03 -16.62 -9.94
N LEU A 118 4.96 -15.72 -10.92
CA LEU A 118 6.02 -14.74 -11.22
C LEU A 118 5.91 -13.49 -10.35
N CYS A 119 4.70 -13.00 -10.13
CA CYS A 119 4.48 -11.85 -9.24
C CYS A 119 4.83 -12.16 -7.79
N ILE A 120 4.55 -13.37 -7.28
CA ILE A 120 4.92 -13.77 -5.92
C ILE A 120 6.44 -13.77 -5.74
N ALA A 121 7.21 -14.29 -6.69
CA ALA A 121 8.68 -14.26 -6.61
C ALA A 121 9.23 -12.82 -6.56
N CYS A 122 8.64 -11.92 -7.36
CA CYS A 122 9.00 -10.50 -7.38
C CYS A 122 8.56 -9.76 -6.10
N PHE A 123 7.36 -10.03 -5.57
CA PHE A 123 6.81 -9.41 -4.34
C PHE A 123 7.43 -9.95 -3.04
N LEU A 124 7.78 -11.25 -2.98
CA LEU A 124 8.52 -11.84 -1.88
C LEU A 124 10.02 -11.50 -1.95
N GLY A 125 10.46 -10.95 -3.09
CA GLY A 125 11.85 -10.65 -3.41
C GLY A 125 12.76 -11.86 -3.23
N GLN A 126 12.29 -13.03 -3.65
CA GLN A 126 13.17 -14.17 -3.91
C GLN A 126 13.80 -13.96 -5.28
N PHE A 127 14.79 -13.07 -5.34
CA PHE A 127 15.57 -12.81 -6.54
C PHE A 127 16.74 -13.80 -6.56
N ASN A 128 16.50 -15.06 -6.96
CA ASN A 128 17.57 -16.02 -7.20
C ASN A 128 18.12 -15.82 -8.61
N GLY A 129 18.89 -14.74 -8.81
CA GLY A 129 20.01 -14.58 -9.75
C GLY A 129 19.93 -15.11 -11.20
N LYS A 130 18.78 -15.56 -11.71
CA LYS A 130 18.67 -16.14 -13.05
C LYS A 130 18.03 -15.13 -13.99
N ARG A 131 18.88 -14.66 -14.89
CA ARG A 131 18.62 -13.77 -16.03
C ARG A 131 17.45 -14.32 -16.85
N TRP A 132 16.41 -13.50 -17.03
CA TRP A 132 15.30 -13.79 -17.94
C TRP A 132 15.79 -13.64 -19.38
N THR A 133 16.21 -14.74 -20.00
CA THR A 133 16.25 -14.84 -21.47
C THR A 133 15.00 -15.55 -21.96
N SER A 134 14.30 -14.83 -22.84
CA SER A 134 13.40 -15.29 -23.91
C SER A 134 12.00 -15.83 -23.56
N LEU A 135 11.04 -15.15 -24.20
CA LEU A 135 9.64 -15.47 -24.53
C LEU A 135 8.58 -15.17 -23.45
#